data_AF-X1SZY4-F1
#
_entry.id   AF-X1SZY4-F1
#
_cell.length_a   1.000
_cell.length_b   1.000
_cell.length_c   1.000
_cell.angle_alpha   90.00
_cell.angle_beta   90.00
_cell.angle_gamma   90.00
#
_symmetry.space_group_name_H-M   'P 1'
#
loop_
_entity.id
_entity.type
_entity.pdbx_description
1 polymer ?
#
loop_
_entity_poly.entity_id
_entity_poly.type
_entity_poly.pdbx_seq_one_letter_code
_entity_poly.pdbx_strand_id
1 'polypeptide(L)' 'PFREAFKITKEIILKQLGGLPDESIHCALLASDTLRAALTDYVQSRNEPWRRLYKKH' A
#
# COMPACT_ATOMS: atom_id res chain seq x y z
N PRO A 1 -3.23 -2.12 14.53
CA PRO A 1 -1.94 -1.40 14.67
C PRO A 1 -1.23 -1.25 13.31
N PHE A 2 -0.70 -0.06 13.00
CA PHE A 2 -0.03 0.29 11.73
C PHE A 2 0.90 -0.78 11.13
N ARG A 3 1.59 -1.57 11.97
CA ARG A 3 2.48 -2.66 11.54
C ARG A 3 1.76 -3.83 10.86
N GLU A 4 0.48 -4.07 11.18
CA GLU A 4 -0.33 -5.09 10.52
C GLU A 4 -0.69 -4.68 9.10
N ALA A 5 -0.94 -3.39 8.86
CA ALA A 5 -1.23 -2.89 7.51
C ALA A 5 -0.05 -3.11 6.56
N PHE A 6 1.20 -3.05 7.05
CA PHE A 6 2.40 -3.37 6.27
C PHE A 6 2.52 -4.86 5.88
N LYS A 7 1.82 -5.75 6.58
CA LYS A 7 1.80 -7.18 6.28
C LYS A 7 0.82 -7.51 5.15
N ILE A 8 -0.03 -6.58 4.72
CA ILE A 8 -0.97 -6.81 3.62
C ILE A 8 -0.17 -6.92 2.32
N THR A 9 -0.16 -8.12 1.75
CA THR A 9 0.45 -8.43 0.46
C THR A 9 -0.62 -8.73 -0.59
N LYS A 10 -0.24 -8.75 -1.87
CA LYS A 10 -1.14 -9.17 -2.95
C LYS A 10 -1.76 -10.55 -2.69
N GLU A 11 -1.01 -11.48 -2.09
CA GLU A 11 -1.50 -12.83 -1.79
C GLU A 11 -2.59 -12.80 -0.72
N ILE A 12 -2.45 -11.94 0.29
CA ILE A 12 -3.50 -11.74 1.31
C ILE A 12 -4.74 -11.12 0.66
N ILE A 13 -4.56 -10.13 -0.21
CA ILE A 13 -5.68 -9.51 -0.95
C ILE A 13 -6.41 -10.56 -1.80
N LEU A 14 -5.66 -11.34 -2.59
CA LEU A 14 -6.22 -12.41 -3.43
C LEU A 14 -6.93 -13.47 -2.58
N LYS A 15 -6.33 -13.90 -1.47
CA LYS A 15 -6.92 -14.90 -0.58
C LYS A 15 -8.22 -14.40 0.07
N GLN A 16 -8.28 -13.12 0.47
CA GLN A 16 -9.48 -12.53 1.07
C GLN A 16 -10.60 -12.32 0.04
N LEU A 17 -10.25 -12.03 -1.21
CA LEU A 17 -11.22 -11.90 -2.31
C LEU A 17 -11.70 -13.25 -2.86
N GLY A 18 -11.15 -14.37 -2.38
CA GLY A 18 -11.49 -15.71 -2.88
C GLY A 18 -10.85 -16.04 -4.24
N GLY A 19 -9.79 -15.32 -4.60
CA GLY A 19 -9.18 -15.33 -5.92
C GLY A 19 -9.64 -14.15 -6.79
N LEU A 20 -8.87 -13.85 -7.83
CA LEU A 20 -9.24 -12.92 -8.89
C LEU A 20 -8.97 -13.60 -10.24
N PRO A 21 -9.72 -13.23 -11.29
CA PRO A 21 -9.36 -13.58 -12.67
C PRO A 21 -7.90 -13.21 -12.97
N ASP A 22 -7.20 -13.98 -13.80
CA ASP A 22 -5.77 -13.76 -14.14
C ASP A 22 -5.50 -12.34 -14.63
N GLU A 23 -6.41 -11.80 -15.44
CA GLU A 23 -6.39 -10.43 -15.94
C GLU A 23 -6.49 -9.37 -14.84
N SER A 24 -7.05 -9.70 -13.67
CA SER A 24 -7.24 -8.78 -12.53
C SER A 24 -6.24 -8.99 -11.40
N ILE A 25 -5.34 -9.98 -11.48
CA ILE A 25 -4.29 -10.22 -10.48
C ILE A 25 -3.37 -9.01 -10.34
N HIS A 26 -3.11 -8.30 -11.44
CA HIS A 26 -2.28 -7.08 -11.41
C HIS A 26 -2.91 -5.97 -10.56
N CYS A 27 -4.24 -5.91 -10.45
CA CYS A 27 -4.94 -4.96 -9.59
C CYS A 27 -4.64 -5.22 -8.11
N ALA A 28 -4.54 -6.49 -7.71
CA ALA A 28 -4.16 -6.84 -6.34
C ALA A 28 -2.70 -6.45 -6.02
N LEU A 29 -1.79 -6.62 -6.99
CA LEU A 29 -0.42 -6.11 -6.87
C LEU A 29 -0.41 -4.59 -6.69
N LEU A 30 -1.04 -3.86 -7.61
CA LEU A 30 -1.13 -2.41 -7.59
C LEU A 30 -1.73 -1.89 -6.27
N ALA A 31 -2.80 -2.52 -5.78
CA ALA A 31 -3.41 -2.18 -4.51
C ALA A 31 -2.44 -2.36 -3.33
N SER A 32 -1.72 -3.49 -3.28
CA SER A 32 -0.74 -3.74 -2.22
C SER A 32 0.44 -2.77 -2.23
N ASP A 33 0.94 -2.41 -3.42
CA ASP A 33 2.05 -1.47 -3.58
C ASP A 33 1.61 -0.03 -3.22
N THR A 34 0.42 0.36 -3.66
CA THR A 34 -0.17 1.67 -3.34
C THR A 34 -0.40 1.82 -1.84
N LEU A 35 -0.92 0.78 -1.18
CA LEU A 35 -1.09 0.77 0.27
C LEU A 35 0.25 0.93 1.00
N ARG A 36 1.28 0.20 0.57
CA ARG A 36 2.62 0.30 1.16
C ARG A 36 3.24 1.68 0.95
N ALA A 37 3.07 2.27 -0.22
CA ALA A 37 3.53 3.62 -0.52
C ALA A 37 2.82 4.67 0.37
N ALA A 38 1.50 4.58 0.51
CA ALA A 38 0.72 5.48 1.35
C ALA A 38 1.10 5.36 2.84
N LEU A 39 1.29 4.14 3.34
CA LEU A 39 1.75 3.92 4.72
C LEU A 39 3.17 4.45 4.95
N THR A 40 4.05 4.30 3.98
CA THR A 40 5.43 4.82 4.04
C THR A 40 5.42 6.34 4.05
N ASP A 41 4.63 6.97 3.17
CA ASP A 41 4.46 8.42 3.16
C ASP A 41 3.92 8.94 4.49
N TYR A 42 2.90 8.27 5.05
CA TYR A 42 2.35 8.61 6.35
C TYR A 42 3.42 8.59 7.45
N VAL A 43 4.26 7.56 7.51
CA VAL A 43 5.32 7.46 8.53
C VAL A 43 6.36 8.56 8.37
N GLN A 44 6.82 8.79 7.13
CA GLN A 44 7.85 9.78 6.83
C GLN A 44 7.36 11.20 7.12
N SER A 45 6.09 11.49 6.83
CA SER A 45 5.51 12.81 7.01
C SER A 45 4.93 13.05 8.40
N ARG A 46 4.68 12.02 9.20
CA ARG A 46 4.12 12.18 10.55
C ARG A 46 5.02 13.03 11.46
N ASN A 47 6.34 12.88 11.35
CA ASN A 47 7.29 13.65 12.15
C ASN A 47 7.79 14.91 11.43
N GLU A 48 7.66 14.96 10.10
CA GLU A 48 8.12 16.08 9.28
C GLU A 48 7.06 16.44 8.21
N PRO A 49 5.89 17.00 8.59
CA PRO A 49 4.76 17.21 7.68
C PRO A 49 5.09 18.13 6.51
N TRP A 50 5.99 19.10 6.75
CA TRP A 50 6.49 20.06 5.76
C TRP A 50 7.18 19.37 4.57
N ARG A 51 7.72 18.15 4.72
CA ARG A 51 8.34 17.41 3.61
C ARG A 51 7.36 17.09 2.48
N ARG A 52 6.05 17.01 2.77
CA ARG A 52 5.02 16.82 1.72
C ARG A 52 4.97 18.00 0.75
N LEU A 53 5.24 19.22 1.22
CA LEU A 53 5.19 20.44 0.41
C LEU A 53 6.35 20.55 -0.59
N TYR A 54 7.46 19.84 -0.34
CA TYR A 54 8.68 19.90 -1.16
C TYR A 54 9.01 18.58 -1.86
N LYS A 55 8.12 17.59 -1.80
CA LYS A 55 8.31 16.30 -2.47
C LYS A 55 8.14 16.53 -3.99
N LYS A 56 9.23 16.51 -4.75
CA LYS A 56 9.16 16.49 -6.22
C LYS A 56 8.72 15.10 -6.69
N HIS A 57 7.75 15.06 -7.60
CA HIS A 57 7.29 13.86 -8.29
C HIS A 57 8.27 13.45 -9.39
#